data_AF-A0A2V9TTB3-F1
#
_entry.id   AF-A0A2V9TTB3-F1
#
_cell.length_a   1.000
_cell.length_b   1.000
_cell.length_c   1.000
_cell.angle_alpha   90.00
_cell.angle_beta   90.00
_cell.angle_gamma   90.00
#
_symmetry.space_group_name_H-M   'P 1'
#
loop_
_entity.id
_entity.type
_entity.pdbx_description
1 polymer ?
#
loop_
_entity_poly.entity_id
_entity_poly.type
_entity_poly.pdbx_seq_one_letter_code
_entity_poly.pdbx_strand_id
1 'polypeptide(L)'
;MLCLIPIVGGLLIMMGQHDRCEALFYYFRLEDQVPENHLLRLIEKHISFEFVRERLRNSYSETGRPSIDPELLLRILLIGYLYGITSERKLVEELRMHLAWRWFTGLGFDQEIPHHSTFSKNRHGRFQESKLFEQLFEQIVKQCVKVGLIQGKHLSVDGSFVEANAAKGSRIPREQLVEAAQVHHTVRKYLQELEQQNPAEEPVHQQEQVSTTDPDSTYATKAARQLGWDTTITIWLTTTVA
;
A
#
# COMPACT_ATOMS: atom_id res chain seq x y z
N MET A 1 -32.57 30.39 0.29
CA MET A 1 -32.63 31.68 -0.45
C MET A 1 -33.18 31.39 -1.83
N LEU A 2 -34.34 31.95 -2.16
CA LEU A 2 -34.93 31.88 -3.49
C LEU A 2 -34.08 32.73 -4.45
N CYS A 3 -33.48 32.12 -5.47
CA CYS A 3 -32.88 32.87 -6.58
C CYS A 3 -34.00 33.60 -7.33
N LEU A 4 -34.05 34.93 -7.21
CA LEU A 4 -34.84 35.77 -8.10
C LEU A 4 -34.32 35.59 -9.53
N ILE A 5 -35.19 35.17 -10.44
CA ILE A 5 -34.92 35.15 -11.88
C ILE A 5 -35.05 36.61 -12.36
N PRO A 6 -33.99 37.27 -12.84
CA PRO A 6 -34.11 38.62 -13.37
C PRO A 6 -34.74 38.56 -14.76
N ILE A 7 -35.96 39.09 -14.89
CA ILE A 7 -36.62 39.28 -16.20
C ILE A 7 -36.06 40.57 -16.80
N VAL A 8 -34.92 40.48 -17.48
CA VAL A 8 -34.41 41.58 -18.31
C VAL A 8 -34.81 41.30 -19.76
N GLY A 9 -35.83 42.02 -20.24
CA GLY A 9 -36.11 42.18 -21.67
C GLY A 9 -36.56 40.92 -22.43
N GLY A 10 -37.78 40.44 -22.16
CA GLY A 10 -38.61 39.69 -23.13
C GLY A 10 -38.12 38.33 -23.65
N LEU A 11 -36.91 37.88 -23.31
CA LEU A 11 -36.41 36.56 -23.64
C LEU A 11 -36.44 35.70 -22.37
N LEU A 12 -37.35 34.71 -22.33
CA LEU A 12 -37.37 33.71 -21.27
C LEU A 12 -36.09 32.87 -21.39
N ILE A 13 -35.04 33.24 -20.66
CA ILE A 13 -33.83 32.43 -20.55
C ILE A 13 -34.19 31.23 -19.68
N MET A 14 -34.72 30.18 -20.30
CA MET A 14 -35.02 28.88 -19.67
C MET A 14 -33.75 28.13 -19.22
N MET A 15 -32.57 28.62 -19.61
CA MET A 15 -31.29 28.04 -19.28
C MET A 15 -30.81 28.57 -17.92
N GLY A 16 -30.79 27.69 -16.92
CA GLY A 16 -30.25 28.02 -15.60
C GLY A 16 -28.80 28.48 -15.71
N GLN A 17 -28.49 29.63 -15.12
CA GLN A 17 -27.13 30.13 -14.94
C GLN A 17 -26.73 29.90 -13.48
N HIS A 18 -25.51 29.42 -13.25
CA HIS A 18 -24.96 29.23 -11.91
C HIS A 18 -23.60 29.91 -11.84
N ASP A 19 -23.54 30.99 -11.08
CA ASP A 19 -22.29 31.67 -10.78
C ASP A 19 -21.52 30.91 -9.70
N ARG A 20 -20.19 30.88 -9.81
CA ARG A 20 -19.35 30.26 -8.78
C ARG A 20 -19.46 31.07 -7.50
N CYS A 21 -19.93 30.44 -6.43
CA CYS A 21 -19.85 31.02 -5.09
C CYS A 21 -18.42 30.91 -4.54
N GLU A 22 -17.81 32.05 -4.26
CA GLU A 22 -16.48 32.16 -3.65
C GLU A 22 -16.60 32.78 -2.24
N ALA A 23 -17.32 32.09 -1.35
CA ALA A 23 -17.41 32.54 0.04
C ALA A 23 -16.04 32.42 0.74
N LEU A 24 -15.65 33.47 1.46
CA LEU A 24 -14.37 33.51 2.20
C LEU A 24 -14.35 32.62 3.44
N PHE A 25 -15.53 32.37 4.04
CA PHE A 25 -15.67 31.58 5.26
C PHE A 25 -16.73 30.51 5.09
N TYR A 26 -16.39 29.29 5.51
CA TYR A 26 -17.29 28.15 5.54
C TYR A 26 -17.40 27.63 6.97
N TYR A 27 -18.63 27.48 7.46
CA TYR A 27 -18.93 26.83 8.74
C TYR A 27 -19.77 25.58 8.46
N PHE A 28 -19.12 24.43 8.48
CA PHE A 28 -19.80 23.14 8.34
C PHE A 28 -19.02 22.07 9.10
N ARG A 29 -19.72 20.99 9.46
CA ARG A 29 -19.10 19.83 10.10
C ARG A 29 -18.76 18.80 9.03
N LEU A 30 -17.52 18.28 9.05
CA LEU A 30 -17.11 17.20 8.15
C LEU A 30 -18.02 15.97 8.29
N GLU A 31 -18.49 15.70 9.51
CA GLU A 31 -19.42 14.63 9.86
C GLU A 31 -20.65 14.62 8.94
N ASP A 32 -21.26 15.78 8.73
CA ASP A 32 -22.54 15.92 8.03
C ASP A 32 -22.39 15.75 6.50
N GLN A 33 -21.15 15.76 6.00
CA GLN A 33 -20.86 15.69 4.57
C GLN A 33 -20.51 14.27 4.09
N VAL A 34 -20.22 13.35 5.00
CA VAL A 34 -19.90 11.95 4.66
C VAL A 34 -21.14 11.10 4.89
N PRO A 35 -21.75 10.54 3.83
CA PRO A 35 -22.95 9.69 3.96
C PRO A 35 -22.72 8.51 4.90
N GLU A 36 -23.74 8.12 5.67
CA GLU A 36 -23.63 7.02 6.65
C GLU A 36 -23.22 5.67 6.04
N ASN A 37 -23.62 5.42 4.80
CA ASN A 37 -23.31 4.21 4.03
C ASN A 37 -21.94 4.25 3.35
N HIS A 38 -21.13 5.29 3.57
CA HIS A 38 -19.81 5.42 2.96
C HIS A 38 -18.84 4.37 3.51
N LEU A 39 -18.01 3.78 2.63
CA LEU A 39 -17.06 2.71 2.99
C LEU A 39 -16.18 3.05 4.21
N LEU A 40 -15.63 4.27 4.24
CA LEU A 40 -14.77 4.71 5.33
C LEU A 40 -15.49 4.78 6.69
N ARG A 41 -16.81 5.00 6.72
CA ARG A 41 -17.59 4.93 7.96
C ARG A 41 -17.77 3.50 8.45
N LEU A 42 -17.99 2.58 7.52
CA LEU A 42 -18.06 1.15 7.86
C LEU A 42 -16.72 0.68 8.43
N ILE A 43 -15.61 1.09 7.82
CA ILE A 43 -14.26 0.79 8.30
C ILE A 43 -14.05 1.38 9.71
N GLU A 44 -14.35 2.66 9.91
CA GLU A 44 -14.21 3.30 11.24
C GLU A 44 -15.04 2.59 12.32
N LYS A 45 -16.25 2.14 11.97
CA LYS A 45 -17.14 1.45 12.90
C LYS A 45 -16.64 0.08 13.32
N HIS A 46 -15.99 -0.65 12.41
CA HIS A 46 -15.62 -2.05 12.61
C HIS A 46 -14.15 -2.24 12.99
N ILE A 47 -13.26 -1.33 12.60
CA ILE A 47 -11.82 -1.46 12.79
C ILE A 47 -11.36 -0.39 13.77
N SER A 48 -10.91 -0.81 14.96
CA SER A 48 -10.22 0.08 15.90
C SER A 48 -8.74 0.19 15.53
N PHE A 49 -8.23 1.42 15.51
CA PHE A 49 -6.81 1.73 15.27
C PHE A 49 -6.05 2.10 16.56
N GLU A 50 -6.67 1.99 17.73
CA GLU A 50 -6.06 2.41 19.02
C GLU A 50 -4.77 1.63 19.33
N PHE A 51 -4.72 0.35 18.93
CA PHE A 51 -3.57 -0.53 19.14
C PHE A 51 -2.27 -0.01 18.51
N VAL A 52 -2.38 0.84 17.48
CA VAL A 52 -1.23 1.34 16.70
C VAL A 52 -0.30 2.15 17.58
N ARG A 53 -0.84 3.03 18.42
CA ARG A 53 -0.05 3.90 19.31
C ARG A 53 0.65 3.08 20.39
N GLU A 54 -0.03 2.09 20.95
CA GLU A 54 0.57 1.21 21.96
C GLU A 54 1.73 0.41 21.39
N ARG A 55 1.54 -0.14 20.19
CA ARG A 55 2.53 -0.99 19.53
C ARG A 55 3.79 -0.23 19.14
N LEU A 56 3.61 0.98 18.63
CA LEU A 56 4.71 1.81 18.16
C LEU A 56 5.36 2.64 19.25
N ARG A 57 4.85 2.64 20.48
CA ARG A 57 5.37 3.45 21.59
C ARG A 57 6.89 3.35 21.74
N ASN A 58 7.42 2.13 21.70
CA ASN A 58 8.87 1.87 21.86
C ASN A 58 9.72 2.34 20.66
N SER A 59 9.10 2.58 19.51
CA SER A 59 9.77 3.09 18.30
C SER A 59 9.85 4.62 18.25
N TYR A 60 9.29 5.31 19.26
CA TYR A 60 9.24 6.77 19.37
C TYR A 60 10.01 7.23 20.59
N SER A 61 10.80 8.29 20.44
CA SER A 61 11.53 8.93 21.54
C SER A 61 10.59 9.76 22.41
N GLU A 62 10.84 9.79 23.73
CA GLU A 62 10.16 10.69 24.67
C GLU A 62 10.65 12.14 24.55
N THR A 63 11.77 12.38 23.85
CA THR A 63 12.39 13.70 23.68
C THR A 63 12.56 14.07 22.21
N GLY A 64 12.45 15.37 21.92
CA GLY A 64 12.68 15.94 20.58
C GLY A 64 11.44 16.60 19.97
N ARG A 65 11.47 16.80 18.64
CA ARG A 65 10.33 17.36 17.90
C ARG A 65 9.17 16.34 17.90
N PRO A 66 7.92 16.78 18.18
CA PRO A 66 6.75 15.92 18.05
C PRO A 66 6.69 15.28 16.66
N SER A 67 6.64 13.95 16.64
CA SER A 67 6.44 13.20 15.41
C SER A 67 4.95 13.23 15.01
N ILE A 68 4.69 12.95 13.74
CA ILE A 68 3.31 12.80 13.25
C ILE A 68 2.70 11.56 13.91
N ASP A 69 1.41 11.65 14.25
CA ASP A 69 0.67 10.55 14.86
C ASP A 69 0.70 9.30 13.96
N PRO A 70 1.19 8.15 14.46
CA PRO A 70 1.24 6.93 13.67
C PRO A 70 -0.14 6.44 13.23
N GLU A 71 -1.18 6.68 14.02
CA GLU A 71 -2.56 6.31 13.63
C GLU A 71 -3.01 7.08 12.39
N LEU A 72 -2.77 8.40 12.36
CA LEU A 72 -3.02 9.25 11.21
C LEU A 72 -2.30 8.74 9.96
N LEU A 73 -0.99 8.43 10.08
CA LEU A 73 -0.20 7.91 8.96
C LEU A 73 -0.77 6.58 8.44
N LEU A 74 -1.17 5.68 9.33
CA LEU A 74 -1.76 4.39 8.95
C LEU A 74 -3.10 4.59 8.23
N ARG A 75 -3.98 5.45 8.74
CA ARG A 75 -5.27 5.78 8.09
C ARG A 75 -5.08 6.32 6.68
N ILE A 76 -4.10 7.21 6.47
CA ILE A 76 -3.77 7.75 5.14
C ILE A 76 -3.28 6.63 4.21
N LEU A 77 -2.36 5.78 4.67
CA LEU A 77 -1.85 4.67 3.87
C LEU A 77 -2.94 3.64 3.53
N LEU A 78 -3.86 3.39 4.47
CA LEU A 78 -5.02 2.53 4.26
C LEU A 78 -5.94 3.09 3.17
N ILE A 79 -6.21 4.40 3.15
CA ILE A 79 -6.93 5.04 2.04
C ILE A 79 -6.21 4.76 0.72
N GLY A 80 -4.90 4.97 0.67
CA GLY A 80 -4.11 4.69 -0.54
C GLY A 80 -4.30 3.26 -1.05
N TYR A 81 -4.31 2.28 -0.15
CA TYR A 81 -4.57 0.89 -0.49
C TYR A 81 -6.02 0.65 -0.96
N LEU A 82 -7.02 1.14 -0.23
CA LEU A 82 -8.45 0.93 -0.53
C LEU A 82 -8.87 1.50 -1.88
N TYR A 83 -8.33 2.65 -2.27
CA TYR A 83 -8.66 3.32 -3.53
C TYR A 83 -7.61 3.07 -4.63
N GLY A 84 -6.67 2.15 -4.41
CA GLY A 84 -5.69 1.74 -5.43
C GLY A 84 -4.69 2.84 -5.82
N ILE A 85 -4.38 3.77 -4.92
CA ILE A 85 -3.41 4.86 -5.14
C ILE A 85 -2.02 4.39 -4.74
N THR A 86 -1.19 4.14 -5.75
CA THR A 86 0.19 3.68 -5.57
C THR A 86 1.17 4.82 -5.30
N SER A 87 0.86 6.04 -5.76
CA SER A 87 1.72 7.22 -5.58
C SER A 87 1.36 7.99 -4.32
N GLU A 88 2.30 8.08 -3.38
CA GLU A 88 2.12 8.85 -2.13
C GLU A 88 1.94 10.36 -2.38
N ARG A 89 2.53 10.89 -3.47
CA ARG A 89 2.32 12.29 -3.88
C ARG A 89 0.89 12.52 -4.29
N LYS A 90 0.37 11.65 -5.16
CA LYS A 90 -1.02 11.68 -5.59
C LYS A 90 -1.96 11.49 -4.39
N LEU A 91 -1.64 10.59 -3.47
CA LEU A 91 -2.42 10.37 -2.26
C LEU A 91 -2.56 11.65 -1.43
N VAL A 92 -1.48 12.41 -1.26
CA VAL A 92 -1.50 13.70 -0.55
C VAL A 92 -2.34 14.73 -1.31
N GLU A 93 -2.22 14.81 -2.64
CA GLU A 93 -3.03 15.73 -3.47
C GLU A 93 -4.52 15.42 -3.36
N GLU A 94 -4.88 14.16 -3.51
CA GLU A 94 -6.26 13.69 -3.41
C GLU A 94 -6.82 13.91 -1.99
N LEU A 95 -6.04 13.66 -0.94
CA LEU A 95 -6.42 13.93 0.45
C LEU A 95 -6.72 15.42 0.70
N ARG A 96 -6.12 16.35 -0.06
CA ARG A 96 -6.45 17.78 0.06
C ARG A 96 -7.86 18.09 -0.39
N MET A 97 -8.35 17.36 -1.41
CA MET A 97 -9.59 17.63 -2.12
C MET A 97 -10.76 16.76 -1.61
N HIS A 98 -10.47 15.55 -1.11
CA HIS A 98 -11.48 14.59 -0.69
C HIS A 98 -11.91 14.77 0.76
N LEU A 99 -13.15 15.25 0.92
CA LEU A 99 -13.74 15.55 2.22
C LEU A 99 -13.93 14.30 3.09
N ALA A 100 -14.34 13.17 2.49
CA ALA A 100 -14.49 11.91 3.20
C ALA A 100 -13.16 11.34 3.73
N TRP A 101 -12.06 11.62 3.05
CA TRP A 101 -10.74 11.14 3.46
C TRP A 101 -10.17 11.99 4.57
N ARG A 102 -10.42 13.31 4.54
CA ARG A 102 -10.15 14.20 5.66
C ARG A 102 -10.94 13.80 6.90
N TRP A 103 -12.23 13.49 6.74
CA TRP A 103 -13.06 12.98 7.82
C TRP A 103 -12.46 11.69 8.43
N PHE A 104 -12.13 10.69 7.59
CA PHE A 104 -11.58 9.42 8.06
C PHE A 104 -10.20 9.54 8.72
N THR A 105 -9.42 10.54 8.34
CA THR A 105 -8.09 10.80 8.93
C THR A 105 -8.15 11.73 10.15
N GLY A 106 -9.31 12.31 10.45
CA GLY A 106 -9.48 13.30 11.51
C GLY A 106 -8.85 14.66 11.21
N LEU A 107 -8.42 14.91 9.96
CA LEU A 107 -7.78 16.16 9.55
C LEU A 107 -8.83 17.20 9.14
N GLY A 108 -8.89 18.31 9.88
CA GLY A 108 -9.62 19.51 9.47
C GLY A 108 -9.02 20.15 8.21
N PHE A 109 -9.77 21.03 7.53
CA PHE A 109 -9.26 21.76 6.35
C PHE A 109 -8.17 22.78 6.67
N ASP A 110 -8.16 23.26 7.90
CA ASP A 110 -7.17 24.15 8.50
C ASP A 110 -5.85 23.42 8.84
N GLN A 111 -5.89 22.09 8.95
CA GLN A 111 -4.72 21.29 9.31
C GLN A 111 -3.90 20.91 8.08
N GLU A 112 -2.58 21.03 8.25
CA GLU A 112 -1.61 20.66 7.22
C GLU A 112 -1.52 19.14 7.08
N ILE A 113 -1.51 18.68 5.84
CA ILE A 113 -1.33 17.26 5.53
C ILE A 113 0.15 16.92 5.59
N PRO A 114 0.52 15.79 6.24
CA PRO A 114 1.90 15.30 6.25
C PRO A 114 2.53 15.25 4.85
N HIS A 115 3.77 15.70 4.75
CA HIS A 115 4.52 15.63 3.50
C HIS A 115 4.71 14.18 3.04
N HIS A 116 4.68 13.95 1.72
CA HIS A 116 4.71 12.61 1.15
C HIS A 116 5.92 11.76 1.60
N SER A 117 7.07 12.40 1.82
CA SER A 117 8.31 11.73 2.26
C SER A 117 8.23 11.14 3.66
N THR A 118 7.30 11.61 4.49
CA THR A 118 7.08 11.05 5.83
C THR A 118 6.49 9.64 5.75
N PHE A 119 5.62 9.38 4.77
CA PHE A 119 5.04 8.05 4.56
C PHE A 119 6.12 7.07 4.14
N SER A 120 6.95 7.43 3.15
CA SER A 120 8.02 6.55 2.65
C SER A 120 9.00 6.19 3.77
N LYS A 121 9.39 7.15 4.62
CA LYS A 121 10.29 6.91 5.76
C LYS A 121 9.68 6.00 6.83
N ASN A 122 8.41 6.21 7.19
CA ASN A 122 7.77 5.38 8.23
C ASN A 122 7.44 3.98 7.71
N ARG A 123 7.08 3.84 6.43
CA ARG A 123 6.78 2.55 5.81
C ARG A 123 7.98 1.62 5.82
N HIS A 124 9.14 2.08 5.33
CA HIS A 124 10.36 1.27 5.25
C HIS A 124 11.12 1.16 6.57
N GLY A 125 10.88 2.07 7.52
CA GLY A 125 11.44 1.99 8.87
C GLY A 125 10.46 1.35 9.84
N ARG A 126 9.94 2.19 10.75
CA ARG A 126 9.15 1.79 11.93
C ARG A 126 8.02 0.80 11.63
N PHE A 127 7.26 0.97 10.54
CA PHE A 127 6.10 0.12 10.25
C PHE A 127 6.50 -1.27 9.77
N GLN A 128 7.58 -1.37 8.99
CA GLN A 128 8.14 -2.64 8.55
C GLN A 128 8.81 -3.37 9.72
N GLU A 129 9.62 -2.67 10.52
CA GLU A 129 10.30 -3.22 11.70
C GLU A 129 9.31 -3.75 12.76
N SER A 130 8.19 -3.05 12.96
CA SER A 130 7.16 -3.45 13.92
C SER A 130 6.15 -4.47 13.38
N LYS A 131 6.23 -4.84 12.10
CA LYS A 131 5.27 -5.68 11.37
C LYS A 131 3.82 -5.17 11.49
N LEU A 132 3.64 -3.86 11.49
CA LEU A 132 2.35 -3.23 11.79
C LEU A 132 1.24 -3.66 10.81
N PHE A 133 1.55 -3.74 9.52
CA PHE A 133 0.58 -4.11 8.48
C PHE A 133 0.14 -5.57 8.57
N GLU A 134 1.08 -6.48 8.84
CA GLU A 134 0.79 -7.91 9.07
C GLU A 134 -0.16 -8.07 10.26
N GLN A 135 0.11 -7.34 11.36
CA GLN A 135 -0.73 -7.36 12.55
C GLN A 135 -2.11 -6.74 12.30
N LEU A 136 -2.20 -5.62 11.59
CA LEU A 136 -3.48 -5.03 11.21
C LEU A 136 -4.33 -6.04 10.43
N PHE A 137 -3.70 -6.72 9.46
CA PHE A 137 -4.36 -7.76 8.67
C PHE A 137 -4.84 -8.91 9.56
N GLU A 138 -3.99 -9.43 10.43
CA GLU A 138 -4.38 -10.48 11.37
C GLU A 138 -5.55 -10.07 12.27
N GLN A 139 -5.58 -8.83 12.76
CA GLN A 139 -6.67 -8.33 13.60
C GLN A 139 -7.99 -8.27 12.84
N ILE A 140 -7.96 -7.77 11.59
CA ILE A 140 -9.14 -7.75 10.72
C ILE A 140 -9.64 -9.18 10.48
N VAL A 141 -8.74 -10.11 10.12
CA VAL A 141 -9.10 -11.51 9.92
C VAL A 141 -9.69 -12.14 11.19
N LYS A 142 -9.10 -11.90 12.36
CA LYS A 142 -9.61 -12.37 13.66
C LYS A 142 -11.03 -11.85 13.92
N GLN A 143 -11.32 -10.59 13.61
CA GLN A 143 -12.66 -10.02 13.73
C GLN A 143 -13.64 -10.67 12.75
N CYS A 144 -13.25 -10.89 11.50
CA CYS A 144 -14.08 -11.58 10.52
C CYS A 144 -14.40 -13.02 10.93
N VAL A 145 -13.43 -13.75 11.49
CA VAL A 145 -13.65 -15.10 12.06
C VAL A 145 -14.64 -15.03 13.23
N LYS A 146 -14.48 -14.06 14.14
CA LYS A 146 -15.36 -13.90 15.31
C LYS A 146 -16.81 -13.62 14.93
N VAL A 147 -17.03 -12.86 13.87
CA VAL A 147 -18.37 -12.54 13.35
C VAL A 147 -18.94 -13.67 12.47
N GLY A 148 -18.14 -14.70 12.17
CA GLY A 148 -18.57 -15.86 11.37
C GLY A 148 -18.54 -15.63 9.86
N LEU A 149 -17.92 -14.53 9.39
CA LEU A 149 -17.71 -14.24 7.97
C LEU A 149 -16.72 -15.23 7.33
N ILE A 150 -15.78 -15.73 8.13
CA ILE A 150 -14.78 -16.70 7.70
C ILE A 150 -15.04 -18.04 8.41
N GLN A 151 -15.45 -19.05 7.64
CA GLN A 151 -15.72 -20.40 8.15
C GLN A 151 -14.53 -21.36 7.98
N GLY A 152 -13.46 -20.94 7.28
CA GLY A 152 -12.24 -21.75 7.07
C GLY A 152 -12.44 -23.01 6.20
N LYS A 153 -13.59 -23.15 5.53
CA LYS A 153 -13.94 -24.35 4.73
C LYS A 153 -13.26 -24.39 3.37
N HIS A 154 -12.95 -23.23 2.79
CA HIS A 154 -12.33 -23.11 1.48
C HIS A 154 -11.10 -22.21 1.59
N LEU A 155 -9.94 -22.79 1.28
CA LEU A 155 -8.68 -22.08 1.16
C LEU A 155 -8.40 -21.89 -0.32
N SER A 156 -8.37 -20.64 -0.79
CA SER A 156 -7.92 -20.31 -2.13
C SER A 156 -6.51 -19.74 -2.04
N VAL A 157 -5.59 -20.37 -2.76
CA VAL A 157 -4.22 -19.91 -2.92
C VAL A 157 -4.13 -19.35 -4.33
N ASP A 158 -4.05 -18.02 -4.45
CA ASP A 158 -3.77 -17.36 -5.72
C ASP A 158 -2.31 -16.89 -5.72
N GLY A 159 -1.58 -17.22 -6.78
CA GLY A 159 -0.17 -16.91 -6.92
C GLY A 159 0.03 -16.01 -8.13
N SER A 160 0.70 -14.87 -7.93
CA SER A 160 1.15 -14.02 -9.02
C SER A 160 2.60 -14.33 -9.34
N PHE A 161 2.88 -14.58 -10.62
CA PHE A 161 4.23 -14.68 -11.15
C PHE A 161 4.79 -13.27 -11.34
N VAL A 162 5.96 -13.00 -10.75
CA VAL A 162 6.69 -11.74 -10.92
C VAL A 162 7.82 -11.99 -11.91
N GLU A 163 7.79 -11.30 -13.05
CA GLU A 163 8.83 -11.42 -14.06
C GLU A 163 10.20 -11.05 -13.45
N ALA A 164 11.11 -12.02 -13.46
CA ALA A 164 12.49 -11.86 -13.08
C ALA A 164 13.25 -11.07 -14.15
N ASN A 165 14.31 -10.39 -13.74
CA ASN A 165 15.21 -9.71 -14.66
C ASN A 165 16.18 -10.71 -15.30
N ALA A 166 15.63 -11.64 -16.09
CA ALA A 166 16.38 -12.70 -16.73
C ALA A 166 16.00 -12.81 -18.21
N ALA A 167 16.99 -12.75 -19.09
CA ALA A 167 16.79 -12.89 -20.52
C ALA A 167 16.86 -14.38 -20.92
N LYS A 168 16.13 -14.79 -21.96
CA LYS A 168 16.27 -16.17 -22.51
C LYS A 168 17.70 -16.48 -22.99
N GLY A 169 18.43 -15.45 -23.41
CA GLY A 169 19.83 -15.55 -23.86
C GLY A 169 20.87 -15.58 -22.75
N SER A 170 20.51 -15.28 -21.49
CA SER A 170 21.43 -15.31 -20.34
C SER A 170 21.44 -16.66 -19.62
N ARG A 171 21.07 -17.75 -20.32
CA ARG A 171 21.02 -19.10 -19.76
C ARG A 171 22.38 -19.74 -19.82
N ILE A 172 22.87 -20.16 -18.66
CA ILE A 172 24.06 -21.02 -18.56
C ILE A 172 23.77 -22.20 -17.65
N PRO A 173 24.42 -23.36 -17.88
CA PRO A 173 24.42 -24.45 -16.92
C PRO A 173 24.89 -23.96 -15.55
N ARG A 174 24.28 -24.48 -14.47
CA ARG A 174 24.60 -24.03 -13.10
C ARG A 174 26.07 -24.20 -12.75
N GLU A 175 26.72 -25.23 -13.28
CA GLU A 175 28.14 -25.50 -13.14
C GLU A 175 29.01 -24.34 -13.69
N GLN A 176 28.54 -23.65 -14.73
CA GLN A 176 29.24 -22.57 -15.41
C GLN A 176 28.96 -21.19 -14.80
N LEU A 177 28.03 -21.06 -13.83
CA LEU A 177 27.81 -19.79 -13.12
C LEU A 177 29.08 -19.30 -12.43
N VAL A 178 29.82 -20.22 -11.81
CA VAL A 178 31.02 -19.89 -11.05
C VAL A 178 32.08 -19.26 -11.94
N GLU A 179 32.16 -19.66 -13.22
CA GLU A 179 33.07 -19.08 -14.22
C GLU A 179 32.53 -17.78 -14.80
N ALA A 180 31.24 -17.70 -15.12
CA ALA A 180 30.62 -16.46 -15.62
C ALA A 180 30.66 -15.32 -14.58
N ALA A 181 30.57 -15.65 -13.29
CA ALA A 181 30.67 -14.71 -12.17
C ALA A 181 32.11 -14.18 -11.94
N GLN A 182 33.13 -14.75 -12.59
CA GLN A 182 34.54 -14.39 -12.33
C GLN A 182 35.01 -13.08 -12.97
N VAL A 183 34.16 -12.36 -13.70
CA VAL A 183 34.60 -11.22 -14.53
C VAL A 183 34.90 -9.92 -13.75
N HIS A 184 34.62 -9.82 -12.44
CA HIS A 184 35.12 -8.68 -11.65
C HIS A 184 35.74 -9.13 -10.33
N HIS A 185 37.09 -9.18 -10.29
CA HIS A 185 37.86 -9.45 -9.07
C HIS A 185 37.45 -8.59 -7.86
N THR A 186 36.89 -7.39 -8.12
CA THR A 186 36.38 -6.44 -7.13
C THR A 186 35.06 -6.90 -6.50
N VAL A 187 34.19 -7.55 -7.25
CA VAL A 187 32.87 -8.04 -6.78
C VAL A 187 33.04 -9.29 -5.92
N ARG A 188 34.00 -10.17 -6.25
CA ARG A 188 34.27 -11.39 -5.46
C ARG A 188 34.70 -11.08 -4.02
N LYS A 189 35.48 -10.01 -3.84
CA LYS A 189 35.91 -9.52 -2.53
C LYS A 189 34.73 -8.94 -1.72
N TYR A 190 33.86 -8.18 -2.40
CA TYR A 190 32.63 -7.63 -1.83
C TYR A 190 31.62 -8.71 -1.43
N LEU A 191 31.46 -9.76 -2.24
CA LEU A 191 30.58 -10.89 -1.94
C LEU A 191 31.08 -11.72 -0.76
N GLN A 192 32.39 -11.93 -0.62
CA GLN A 192 32.98 -12.59 0.56
C GLN A 192 32.77 -11.80 1.86
N GLU A 193 32.88 -10.46 1.79
CA GLU A 193 32.60 -9.58 2.94
C GLU A 193 31.11 -9.62 3.32
N LEU A 194 30.21 -9.70 2.34
CA LEU A 194 28.76 -9.86 2.55
C LEU A 194 28.37 -11.21 3.15
N GLU A 195 28.93 -12.32 2.65
CA GLU A 195 28.69 -13.68 3.18
C GLU A 195 29.17 -13.82 4.63
N GLN A 196 30.28 -13.19 5.00
CA GLN A 196 30.74 -13.15 6.39
C GLN A 196 29.83 -12.31 7.30
N GLN A 197 29.20 -11.26 6.75
CA GLN A 197 28.32 -10.37 7.51
C GLN A 197 26.89 -10.89 7.63
N ASN A 198 26.44 -11.76 6.72
CA ASN A 198 25.07 -12.24 6.70
C ASN A 198 25.01 -13.72 6.23
N PRO A 199 25.19 -14.69 7.14
CA PRO A 199 25.06 -16.10 6.80
C PRO A 199 23.59 -16.43 6.54
N ALA A 200 23.16 -16.42 5.29
CA ALA A 200 21.85 -16.89 4.89
C ALA A 200 21.92 -18.41 4.64
N GLU A 201 21.21 -19.20 5.45
CA GLU A 201 20.84 -20.56 5.07
C GLU A 201 19.79 -20.48 3.96
N GLU A 202 20.24 -20.37 2.72
CA GLU A 202 19.35 -20.35 1.57
C GLU A 202 18.85 -21.76 1.23
N PRO A 203 17.54 -21.93 0.98
CA PRO A 203 17.00 -23.20 0.51
C PRO A 203 17.57 -23.50 -0.89
N VAL A 204 18.29 -24.62 -1.02
CA VAL A 204 18.86 -25.05 -2.30
C VAL A 204 17.73 -25.51 -3.23
N HIS A 205 17.28 -24.60 -4.10
CA HIS A 205 16.42 -24.97 -5.22
C HIS A 205 17.27 -25.68 -6.28
N GLN A 206 17.03 -26.97 -6.51
CA GLN A 206 17.73 -27.75 -7.54
C GLN A 206 17.18 -27.38 -8.92
N GLN A 207 17.94 -26.61 -9.70
CA GLN A 207 17.62 -26.26 -11.08
C GLN A 207 18.84 -26.52 -11.97
N GLU A 208 18.62 -27.16 -13.13
CA GLU A 208 19.67 -27.52 -14.10
C GLU A 208 20.24 -26.30 -14.84
N GLN A 209 19.40 -25.30 -15.07
CA GLN A 209 19.77 -24.07 -15.77
C GLN A 209 19.37 -22.84 -14.96
N VAL A 210 20.22 -21.82 -15.02
CA VAL A 210 20.18 -20.63 -14.19
C VAL A 210 20.50 -19.41 -15.06
N SER A 211 19.91 -18.28 -14.73
CA SER A 211 20.20 -17.01 -15.41
C SER A 211 21.49 -16.41 -14.86
N THR A 212 22.34 -15.88 -15.74
CA THR A 212 23.54 -15.12 -15.33
C THR A 212 23.21 -13.82 -14.61
N THR A 213 22.03 -13.24 -14.84
CA THR A 213 21.61 -11.94 -14.28
C THR A 213 20.80 -12.08 -13.00
N ASP A 214 20.07 -13.19 -12.85
CA ASP A 214 19.18 -13.45 -11.72
C ASP A 214 19.16 -14.96 -11.40
N PRO A 215 20.14 -15.43 -10.58
CA PRO A 215 20.32 -16.86 -10.30
C PRO A 215 19.14 -17.52 -9.58
N ASP A 216 18.30 -16.74 -8.89
CA ASP A 216 17.16 -17.22 -8.09
C ASP A 216 15.87 -17.37 -8.91
N SER A 217 15.89 -16.94 -10.17
CA SER A 217 14.75 -17.02 -11.06
C SER A 217 14.42 -18.46 -11.48
N THR A 218 13.14 -18.82 -11.42
CA THR A 218 12.62 -20.17 -11.73
C THR A 218 11.79 -20.15 -13.01
N TYR A 219 11.85 -21.24 -13.79
CA TYR A 219 11.10 -21.35 -15.05
C TYR A 219 9.69 -21.94 -14.82
N ALA A 220 8.62 -21.17 -15.10
CA ALA A 220 7.25 -21.64 -15.01
C ALA A 220 6.52 -21.60 -16.37
N THR A 221 5.60 -22.54 -16.61
CA THR A 221 4.75 -22.55 -17.81
C THR A 221 3.28 -22.64 -17.43
N LYS A 222 2.44 -21.75 -17.96
CA LYS A 222 0.97 -21.80 -17.83
C LYS A 222 0.33 -21.96 -19.21
N ALA A 223 -0.75 -22.76 -19.25
CA ALA A 223 -1.51 -23.17 -20.43
C ALA A 223 -1.38 -22.23 -21.66
N ALA A 224 -0.80 -22.79 -22.73
CA ALA A 224 -0.65 -22.24 -24.09
C ALA A 224 0.17 -20.95 -24.28
N ARG A 225 0.70 -20.29 -23.23
CA ARG A 225 1.59 -19.12 -23.39
C ARG A 225 2.80 -19.22 -22.47
N GLN A 226 3.99 -19.41 -23.07
CA GLN A 226 5.27 -19.35 -22.36
C GLN A 226 5.49 -17.92 -21.85
N LEU A 227 5.38 -17.71 -20.54
CA LEU A 227 5.85 -16.49 -19.88
C LEU A 227 7.22 -16.79 -19.23
N GLY A 228 7.97 -15.73 -18.96
CA GLY A 228 9.40 -15.76 -18.69
C GLY A 228 9.79 -16.38 -17.36
N TRP A 229 10.92 -15.90 -16.85
CA TRP A 229 11.50 -16.34 -15.59
C TRP A 229 10.76 -15.69 -14.42
N ASP A 230 10.57 -16.40 -13.32
CA ASP A 230 9.84 -15.91 -12.14
C ASP A 230 10.68 -16.03 -10.86
N THR A 231 10.86 -14.92 -10.14
CA THR A 231 11.69 -14.89 -8.91
C THR A 231 10.91 -15.14 -7.63
N THR A 232 9.58 -15.06 -7.64
CA THR A 232 8.78 -15.26 -6.42
C THR A 232 7.35 -15.68 -6.77
N ILE A 233 6.92 -16.86 -6.28
CA ILE A 233 5.49 -17.17 -6.18
C ILE A 233 4.99 -16.49 -4.91
N THR A 234 4.40 -15.30 -5.04
CA THR A 234 3.73 -14.67 -3.90
C THR A 234 2.38 -15.35 -3.72
N ILE A 235 2.29 -16.25 -2.74
CA ILE A 235 1.05 -16.92 -2.36
C ILE A 235 0.18 -15.94 -1.60
N TRP A 236 -0.89 -15.46 -2.24
CA TRP A 236 -1.97 -14.77 -1.56
C TRP A 236 -2.98 -15.81 -1.07
N LEU A 237 -3.02 -16.03 0.24
CA LEU A 237 -4.09 -16.79 0.87
C LEU A 237 -5.35 -15.92 0.85
N THR A 238 -6.21 -16.13 -0.13
CA THR A 238 -7.56 -15.58 -0.11
C THR A 238 -8.46 -16.61 0.57
N THR A 239 -8.83 -16.32 1.81
CA THR A 239 -9.91 -17.08 2.44
C THR A 239 -11.23 -16.54 1.90
N THR A 240 -12.01 -17.37 1.22
CA THR A 240 -13.31 -16.96 0.69
C THR A 240 -14.25 -16.61 1.86
N VAL A 241 -14.71 -15.36 1.88
CA VAL A 241 -15.75 -14.88 2.80
C VAL A 241 -17.10 -15.34 2.25
N ALA A 242 -17.93 -15.94 3.11
CA ALA A 242 -19.28 -16.39 2.75
C ALA A 242 -20.29 -15.24 2.70
#